data_AF-A0A0U3A2N6-F1
#
_entry.id   AF-A0A0U3A2N6-F1
#
_cell.length_a   1.000
_cell.length_b   1.000
_cell.length_c   1.000
_cell.angle_alpha   90.00
_cell.angle_beta   90.00
_cell.angle_gamma   90.00
#
_symmetry.space_group_name_H-M   'P 1'
#
loop_
_entity.id
_entity.type
_entity.pdbx_description
1 polymer ?
#
loop_
_entity_poly.entity_id
_entity_poly.type
_entity_poly.pdbx_seq_one_letter_code
_entity_poly.pdbx_strand_id
1 'polypeptide(L)'
;MPSDSNRSAAVMHIYIMDEAMNPVICLPVNNSEGTLNIFPAGILHVKISMGAVELASGRYSVTVAVMDSCTSEALTRVQGLSPFRIISDKVQWGKLVRHVVPEQIDVLTPPL
;
A
#
# COMPACT_ATOMS: atom_id res chain seq x y z
N MET A 1 -34.89 -7.39 11.43
CA MET A 1 -33.64 -7.99 11.91
C MET A 1 -32.54 -6.95 11.73
N PRO A 2 -32.01 -6.32 12.78
CA PRO A 2 -30.91 -5.36 12.60
C PRO A 2 -29.57 -6.10 12.41
N SER A 3 -28.94 -5.83 11.26
CA SER A 3 -27.49 -5.67 10.99
C SER A 3 -26.45 -6.70 11.49
N ASP A 4 -26.04 -7.61 10.59
CA ASP A 4 -24.72 -8.27 10.60
C ASP A 4 -23.66 -7.46 9.80
N SER A 5 -23.81 -6.14 9.73
CA SER A 5 -23.08 -5.25 8.80
C SER A 5 -21.79 -4.67 9.37
N ASN A 6 -21.00 -5.40 10.16
CA ASN A 6 -19.83 -4.78 10.82
C ASN A 6 -18.56 -5.64 10.93
N ARG A 7 -18.27 -6.44 9.91
CA ARG A 7 -16.87 -6.80 9.64
C ARG A 7 -16.37 -5.92 8.51
N SER A 8 -15.96 -4.69 8.85
CA SER A 8 -15.28 -3.80 7.91
C SER A 8 -13.99 -4.50 7.49
N ALA A 9 -14.01 -5.04 6.28
CA ALA A 9 -12.89 -5.70 5.66
C ALA A 9 -12.27 -4.68 4.70
N ALA A 10 -10.97 -4.44 4.84
CA ALA A 10 -10.29 -3.41 4.06
C ALA A 10 -9.15 -4.01 3.25
N VAL A 11 -8.88 -3.43 2.09
CA VAL A 11 -7.68 -3.73 1.29
C VAL A 11 -6.79 -2.50 1.24
N MET A 12 -5.48 -2.72 1.16
CA MET A 12 -4.49 -1.65 1.13
C MET A 12 -3.72 -1.67 -0.19
N HIS A 13 -3.47 -0.47 -0.72
CA HIS A 13 -2.61 -0.24 -1.86
C HIS A 13 -1.54 0.78 -1.50
N ILE A 14 -0.30 0.50 -1.91
CA ILE A 14 0.83 1.40 -1.78
C ILE A 14 1.20 1.92 -3.16
N TYR A 15 1.39 3.22 -3.25
CA TYR A 15 1.86 3.88 -4.46
C TYR A 15 3.16 4.62 -4.20
N ILE A 16 4.03 4.66 -5.21
CA ILE A 16 5.09 5.66 -5.29
C ILE A 16 4.64 6.68 -6.32
N MET A 17 4.56 7.93 -5.90
CA MET A 17 4.15 9.07 -6.71
C MET A 17 5.39 9.85 -7.12
N ASP A 18 5.43 10.39 -8.33
CA ASP A 18 6.43 11.39 -8.74
C ASP A 18 6.12 12.79 -8.19
N GLU A 19 6.95 13.78 -8.54
CA GLU A 19 6.77 15.19 -8.14
C GLU A 19 5.47 15.82 -8.68
N ALA A 20 4.93 15.29 -9.77
CA ALA A 20 3.66 15.74 -10.36
C ALA A 20 2.45 14.97 -9.79
N MET A 21 2.65 14.15 -8.75
CA MET A 21 1.63 13.30 -8.14
C MET A 21 1.02 12.28 -9.13
N ASN A 22 1.80 11.83 -10.11
CA ASN A 22 1.45 10.68 -10.94
C ASN A 22 1.95 9.39 -10.30
N PRO A 23 1.15 8.31 -10.26
CA PRO A 23 1.59 7.03 -9.73
C PRO A 23 2.61 6.40 -10.69
N VAL A 24 3.84 6.21 -10.23
CA VAL A 24 4.90 5.53 -10.96
C VAL A 24 4.89 4.04 -10.64
N ILE A 25 4.53 3.69 -9.41
CA ILE A 25 4.39 2.31 -8.95
C ILE A 25 3.07 2.18 -8.19
N CYS A 26 2.38 1.06 -8.40
CA CYS A 26 1.19 0.64 -7.67
C CYS A 26 1.41 -0.79 -7.18
N LEU A 27 1.37 -0.99 -5.87
CA LEU A 27 1.58 -2.27 -5.21
C LEU A 27 0.35 -2.61 -4.37
N PRO A 28 -0.50 -3.54 -4.82
CA PRO A 28 -1.49 -4.13 -3.93
C PRO A 28 -0.77 -4.89 -2.82
N VAL A 29 -1.29 -4.79 -1.60
CA VAL A 29 -0.74 -5.53 -0.47
C VAL A 29 -1.38 -6.92 -0.47
N ASN A 30 -0.60 -7.94 -0.85
CA ASN A 30 -1.09 -9.31 -0.99
C ASN A 30 -0.70 -10.19 0.20
N ASN A 31 -1.50 -11.20 0.54
CA ASN A 31 -1.12 -12.21 1.55
C ASN A 31 -0.04 -13.17 1.00
N SER A 32 0.38 -14.15 1.83
CA SER A 32 1.39 -15.16 1.46
C SER A 32 0.99 -16.05 0.28
N GLU A 33 -0.30 -16.11 -0.04
CA GLU A 33 -0.84 -16.86 -1.18
C GLU A 33 -0.87 -16.02 -2.47
N GLY A 34 -0.44 -14.75 -2.41
CA GLY A 34 -0.40 -13.85 -3.55
C GLY A 34 -1.74 -13.21 -3.90
N THR A 35 -2.78 -13.39 -3.08
CA THR A 35 -4.09 -12.74 -3.24
C THR A 35 -4.17 -11.46 -2.41
N LEU A 36 -5.12 -10.56 -2.69
CA LEU A 36 -5.27 -9.31 -1.92
C LEU A 36 -5.44 -9.61 -0.42
N ASN A 37 -4.62 -8.95 0.41
CA ASN A 37 -4.72 -9.11 1.85
C ASN A 37 -5.95 -8.35 2.36
N ILE A 38 -6.87 -9.08 3.01
CA ILE A 38 -8.03 -8.50 3.67
C ILE A 38 -7.66 -8.18 5.11
N PHE A 39 -7.59 -6.90 5.43
CA PHE A 39 -7.33 -6.41 6.77
C PHE A 39 -8.61 -6.42 7.60
N PRO A 40 -8.57 -6.93 8.84
CA PRO A 40 -9.70 -6.86 9.75
C PRO A 40 -9.92 -5.43 10.27
N ALA A 41 -11.10 -5.17 10.82
CA ALA A 41 -11.36 -3.94 11.55
C ALA A 41 -10.48 -3.84 12.81
N GLY A 42 -10.00 -2.63 13.13
CA GLY A 42 -9.23 -2.35 14.34
C GLY A 42 -8.03 -1.42 14.11
N ILE A 43 -7.19 -1.28 15.13
CA ILE A 43 -5.91 -0.56 15.04
C ILE A 43 -4.82 -1.57 14.69
N LEU A 44 -4.28 -1.43 13.49
CA LEU A 44 -3.29 -2.33 12.93
C LEU A 44 -1.93 -1.65 12.79
N HIS A 45 -0.88 -2.35 13.18
CA HIS A 45 0.48 -1.98 12.78
C HIS A 45 0.94 -2.92 11.67
N VAL A 46 1.21 -2.35 10.51
CA VAL A 46 1.48 -3.11 9.29
C VAL A 46 2.87 -2.77 8.78
N LYS A 47 3.76 -3.78 8.74
CA LYS A 47 5.10 -3.65 8.17
C LYS A 47 5.16 -4.32 6.81
N ILE A 48 5.44 -3.52 5.77
CA ILE A 48 5.46 -3.98 4.38
C ILE A 48 6.83 -3.73 3.79
N SER A 49 7.40 -4.79 3.22
CA SER A 49 8.66 -4.71 2.48
C SER A 49 8.37 -4.67 0.99
N MET A 50 8.74 -3.55 0.37
CA MET A 50 8.63 -3.38 -1.08
C MET A 50 9.80 -4.08 -1.81
N GLY A 51 10.82 -4.48 -1.05
CA GLY A 51 12.15 -4.91 -1.48
C GLY A 51 12.84 -3.91 -2.44
N ALA A 52 13.76 -4.39 -3.28
CA ALA A 52 14.34 -3.61 -4.38
C ALA A 52 13.29 -2.98 -5.30
N VAL A 53 13.30 -1.66 -5.40
CA VAL A 53 12.47 -0.86 -6.30
C VAL A 53 13.40 -0.04 -7.19
N GLU A 54 13.25 -0.18 -8.51
CA GLU A 54 14.00 0.60 -9.48
C GLU A 54 13.18 1.83 -9.91
N LEU A 55 13.78 3.00 -9.76
CA LEU A 55 13.17 4.29 -10.10
C LEU A 55 14.16 5.12 -10.91
N ALA A 56 13.64 5.97 -11.78
CA ALA A 56 14.44 7.00 -12.43
C ALA A 56 14.96 8.02 -11.41
N SER A 57 15.94 8.82 -11.81
CA SER A 57 16.36 9.99 -11.03
C SER A 57 15.17 10.96 -10.93
N GLY A 58 14.86 11.41 -9.72
CA GLY A 58 13.65 12.19 -9.48
C GLY A 58 13.30 12.34 -8.01
N ARG A 59 12.27 13.14 -7.76
CA ARG A 59 11.64 13.28 -6.44
C ARG A 59 10.38 12.42 -6.42
N TYR A 60 10.20 11.73 -5.31
CA TYR A 60 9.12 10.80 -5.12
C TYR A 60 8.52 10.92 -3.72
N SER A 61 7.32 10.41 -3.56
CA SER A 61 6.69 10.21 -2.25
C SER A 61 5.88 8.93 -2.24
N VAL A 62 5.60 8.42 -1.05
CA VAL A 62 4.72 7.28 -0.86
C VAL A 62 3.29 7.77 -0.67
N THR A 63 2.33 7.04 -1.22
CA THR A 63 0.90 7.19 -0.92
C THR A 63 0.35 5.86 -0.47
N VAL A 64 -0.45 5.86 0.59
CA VAL A 64 -1.18 4.68 1.06
C VAL A 64 -2.66 4.94 0.85
N ALA A 65 -3.33 4.03 0.18
CA ALA A 65 -4.79 4.03 0.05
C ALA A 65 -5.36 2.79 0.73
N VAL A 66 -6.43 2.98 1.49
CA VAL A 66 -7.22 1.91 2.09
C VAL A 66 -8.60 1.98 1.49
N MET A 67 -9.09 0.85 1.00
CA MET A 67 -10.40 0.74 0.36
C MET A 67 -11.23 -0.32 1.08
N ASP A 68 -12.54 -0.13 1.08
CA ASP A 68 -13.46 -1.16 1.51
C ASP A 68 -13.37 -2.35 0.54
N SER A 69 -13.18 -3.56 1.07
CA SER A 69 -12.97 -4.74 0.22
C SER A 69 -14.21 -5.17 -0.56
N CYS A 70 -15.40 -4.75 -0.12
CA CYS A 70 -16.68 -5.13 -0.70
C CYS A 70 -17.16 -4.09 -1.70
N THR A 71 -17.15 -2.81 -1.34
CA THR A 71 -17.65 -1.72 -2.19
C THR A 71 -16.56 -1.13 -3.09
N SER A 72 -15.28 -1.41 -2.80
CA SER A 72 -14.13 -0.75 -3.44
C SER A 72 -14.09 0.77 -3.25
N GLU A 73 -14.87 1.31 -2.32
CA GLU A 73 -14.84 2.73 -1.98
C GLU A 73 -13.56 3.06 -1.20
N ALA A 74 -12.96 4.21 -1.50
CA ALA A 74 -11.80 4.68 -0.78
C ALA A 74 -12.19 5.12 0.64
N LEU A 75 -11.73 4.37 1.65
CA LEU A 75 -11.93 4.70 3.06
C LEU A 75 -10.95 5.78 3.50
N THR A 76 -9.70 5.70 3.04
CA THR A 76 -8.71 6.75 3.25
C THR A 76 -7.63 6.72 2.17
N ARG A 77 -7.02 7.88 1.94
CA ARG A 77 -5.87 8.05 1.07
C ARG A 77 -4.95 9.08 1.67
N VAL A 78 -3.79 8.65 2.14
CA VAL A 78 -2.76 9.52 2.71
C VAL A 78 -1.64 9.67 1.70
N GLN A 79 -1.43 10.90 1.25
CA GLN A 79 -0.49 11.25 0.19
C GLN A 79 0.75 11.96 0.72
N GLY A 80 1.84 11.94 -0.04
CA GLY A 80 3.04 12.71 0.29
C GLY A 80 3.83 12.15 1.48
N LEU A 81 3.64 10.87 1.81
CA LEU A 81 4.35 10.23 2.91
C LEU A 81 5.83 10.05 2.56
N SER A 82 6.69 10.31 3.54
CA SER A 82 8.14 10.04 3.47
C SER A 82 8.76 10.46 2.14
N PRO A 83 8.71 11.76 1.77
CA PRO A 83 9.28 12.21 0.50
C PRO A 83 10.77 11.87 0.40
N PHE A 84 11.20 11.40 -0.77
CA PHE A 84 12.56 10.96 -1.02
C PHE A 84 13.03 11.35 -2.43
N ARG A 85 14.34 11.31 -2.65
CA ARG A 85 14.96 11.66 -3.95
C ARG A 85 15.90 10.55 -4.38
N ILE A 86 15.76 10.13 -5.62
CA ILE A 86 16.72 9.25 -6.28
C ILE A 86 17.66 10.12 -7.10
N ILE A 87 18.95 9.93 -6.88
CA ILE A 87 20.02 10.60 -7.61
C ILE A 87 20.76 9.50 -8.38
N SER A 88 20.79 9.63 -9.71
CA SER A 88 21.55 8.73 -10.57
C SER A 88 22.33 9.54 -11.61
N ASP A 89 23.56 9.10 -11.88
CA ASP A 89 24.42 9.59 -12.95
C ASP A 89 24.11 8.94 -14.31
N LYS A 90 23.33 7.85 -14.32
CA LYS A 90 22.92 7.09 -15.50
C LYS A 90 21.42 6.80 -15.47
N VAL A 91 20.72 7.10 -16.56
CA VAL A 91 19.29 6.76 -16.71
C VAL A 91 19.19 5.37 -17.33
N GLN A 92 18.69 4.40 -16.56
CA GLN A 92 18.33 3.07 -17.06
C GLN A 92 16.84 2.83 -16.78
N TRP A 93 16.11 2.33 -17.77
CA TRP A 93 14.68 2.03 -17.62
C TRP A 93 14.54 0.63 -17.01
N GLY A 94 14.11 0.58 -15.76
CA GLY A 94 13.82 -0.66 -15.03
C GLY A 94 12.36 -1.07 -15.13
N LYS A 95 12.09 -2.38 -15.29
CA LYS A 95 10.74 -2.96 -15.25
C LYS A 95 10.60 -3.80 -13.98
N LEU A 96 9.65 -3.42 -13.12
CA LEU A 96 9.39 -4.14 -11.88
C LEU A 96 8.36 -5.26 -12.13
N VAL A 97 8.70 -6.52 -11.81
CA VAL A 97 7.80 -7.67 -11.91
C VAL A 97 7.86 -8.48 -10.61
N ARG A 98 7.21 -8.02 -9.53
CA ARG A 98 6.89 -8.90 -8.40
C ARG A 98 5.74 -8.40 -7.52
N HIS A 99 5.13 -9.34 -6.81
CA HIS A 99 4.11 -9.11 -5.79
C HIS A 99 4.75 -8.64 -4.47
N VAL A 100 4.04 -7.80 -3.72
CA VAL A 100 4.44 -7.34 -2.38
C VAL A 100 3.63 -8.10 -1.33
N VAL A 101 4.34 -8.71 -0.37
CA VAL A 101 3.75 -9.52 0.71
C VAL A 101 4.13 -8.88 2.06
N PRO A 102 3.20 -8.66 3.00
CA PRO A 102 3.50 -8.21 4.35
C PRO A 102 4.51 -9.12 5.03
N GLU A 103 5.50 -8.53 5.69
CA GLU A 103 6.47 -9.32 6.48
C GLU A 103 5.90 -9.66 7.85
N GLN A 104 5.09 -8.77 8.44
CA GLN A 104 4.50 -8.95 9.76
C GLN A 104 3.25 -8.07 9.92
N ILE A 105 2.23 -8.61 10.59
CA ILE A 105 0.98 -7.89 10.95
C ILE A 105 0.72 -8.12 12.44
N ASP A 106 0.78 -7.05 13.23
CA ASP A 106 0.45 -7.08 14.65
C ASP A 106 -0.85 -6.30 14.91
N VAL A 107 -1.82 -6.94 15.58
CA VAL A 107 -3.08 -6.31 15.99
C VAL A 107 -2.90 -5.72 17.38
N LEU A 108 -2.88 -4.39 17.49
CA LEU A 108 -2.56 -3.72 18.76
C LEU A 108 -3.75 -3.65 19.72
N THR A 109 -4.98 -3.86 19.24
CA THR A 109 -6.18 -3.96 20.09
C THR A 109 -7.29 -4.68 19.31
N PRO A 110 -7.93 -5.73 19.88
CA PRO A 110 -9.07 -6.37 19.24
C PRO A 110 -10.29 -5.42 19.25
N PRO A 111 -11.24 -5.56 18.30
CA PRO A 111 -12.46 -4.75 18.29
C PRO A 111 -13.29 -5.01 19.56
N LEU A 112 -13.85 -3.92 20.10
CA LEU A 112 -14.83 -3.92 21.21
C LEU A 112 -16.12 -4.64 20.81
#